data_AF-A0A0F9JT78-F1
#
_entry.id   AF-A0A0F9JT78-F1
#
_cell.length_a   1.000
_cell.length_b   1.000
_cell.length_c   1.000
_cell.angle_alpha   90.00
_cell.angle_beta   90.00
_cell.angle_gamma   90.00
#
_symmetry.space_group_name_H-M   'P 1'
#
loop_
_entity.id
_entity.type
_entity.pdbx_description
1 polymer ?
#
loop_
_entity_poly.entity_id
_entity_poly.type
_entity_poly.pdbx_seq_one_letter_code
_entity_poly.pdbx_strand_id
1 'polypeptide(L)' 'MIILGELYKDNITGYEGIATAKTEYLNGCVSILLQPQSLDKEGKIAEGDWFDVQRLIDRSDVNVGGPGPIPPIQPAN' A
#
# COMPACT_ATOMS: atom_id res chain seq x y z
N MET A 1 5.35 -4.73 -9.97
CA MET A 1 3.88 -4.52 -10.01
C MET A 1 3.47 -4.15 -8.59
N ILE A 2 2.66 -3.11 -8.39
CA ILE A 2 2.15 -2.76 -7.04
C ILE A 2 0.83 -3.49 -6.82
N ILE A 3 0.68 -4.09 -5.64
CA ILE A 3 -0.52 -4.79 -5.20
C ILE A 3 -1.16 -3.93 -4.09
N LEU A 4 -2.43 -3.54 -4.28
CA LEU A 4 -3.15 -2.83 -3.22
C LEU A 4 -3.40 -3.76 -2.03
N GLY A 5 -3.29 -3.24 -0.82
CA GLY A 5 -3.40 -4.00 0.43
C GLY A 5 -2.05 -4.45 1.01
N GLU A 6 -0.96 -4.37 0.24
CA GLU A 6 0.38 -4.73 0.72
C GLU A 6 1.09 -3.54 1.39
N LEU A 7 2.07 -3.86 2.25
CA LEU A 7 2.92 -2.87 2.90
C LEU A 7 4.02 -2.40 1.95
N TYR A 8 4.14 -1.09 1.79
CA TYR A 8 5.23 -0.48 1.05
C TYR A 8 5.97 0.54 1.90
N LYS A 9 7.25 0.72 1.57
CA LYS A 9 8.13 1.74 2.12
C LYS A 9 8.54 2.71 1.02
N ASP A 10 8.44 4.00 1.30
CA ASP A 10 9.11 5.02 0.50
C ASP A 10 10.63 5.03 0.78
N ASN A 11 11.44 4.80 -0.24
CA ASN A 11 12.90 4.74 -0.10
C ASN A 11 13.54 6.10 0.22
N ILE A 12 12.87 7.22 -0.11
CA ILE A 12 13.42 8.57 0.10
C ILE A 12 13.18 9.05 1.53
N THR A 13 11.94 9.00 2.00
CA THR A 13 11.57 9.50 3.34
C THR A 13 11.63 8.44 4.43
N GLY A 14 11.61 7.16 4.06
CA GLY A 14 11.49 6.04 4.98
C GLY A 14 10.07 5.79 5.49
N TYR A 15 9.06 6.52 4.98
CA TYR A 15 7.66 6.35 5.32
C TYR A 15 7.14 4.96 4.95
N GLU A 16 6.38 4.32 5.84
CA GLU A 16 5.83 2.98 5.65
C GLU A 16 4.31 3.01 5.81
N GLY A 17 3.60 2.33 4.90
CA GLY A 17 2.13 2.29 4.91
C GLY A 17 1.55 1.30 3.92
N ILE A 18 0.24 1.06 4.05
CA ILE A 18 -0.51 0.14 3.19
C ILE A 18 -0.91 0.85 1.91
N ALA A 19 -0.66 0.24 0.76
CA ALA A 19 -1.13 0.75 -0.52
C ALA A 19 -2.66 0.64 -0.60
N THR A 20 -3.36 1.77 -0.55
CA THR A 20 -4.85 1.80 -0.51
C THR A 20 -5.48 2.34 -1.79
N ALA A 21 -4.75 3.17 -2.55
CA ALA A 21 -5.21 3.70 -3.83
C ALA A 21 -4.07 3.79 -4.84
N LYS A 22 -4.44 3.73 -6.12
CA LYS A 22 -3.55 3.92 -7.27
C LYS A 22 -4.14 5.00 -8.16
N THR A 23 -3.35 5.98 -8.51
CA THR A 23 -3.70 7.01 -9.49
C THR A 23 -2.78 6.88 -10.69
N GLU A 24 -3.38 6.79 -11.88
CA GLU A 24 -2.68 6.76 -13.15
C GLU A 24 -2.97 8.07 -13.87
N TYR A 25 -1.94 8.88 -14.04
CA TYR A 25 -2.03 10.14 -14.77
C TYR A 25 -1.98 9.88 -16.28
N LEU A 26 -2.63 10.75 -17.06
CA LEU A 26 -2.72 10.64 -18.53
C LEU A 26 -1.34 10.61 -19.22
N ASN A 27 -0.30 11.13 -18.57
CA ASN A 27 1.09 11.12 -19.03
C ASN A 27 1.85 9.83 -18.67
N GLY A 28 1.20 8.85 -18.04
CA GLY A 28 1.80 7.57 -17.65
C GLY A 28 2.50 7.57 -16.29
N CYS A 29 2.45 8.67 -15.52
CA CYS A 29 2.91 8.66 -14.13
C CYS A 29 1.93 7.86 -13.27
N VAL A 30 2.45 7.03 -12.37
CA VAL A 30 1.65 6.23 -11.43
C VAL A 30 2.09 6.57 -10.02
N SER A 31 1.12 7.00 -9.21
CA SER A 31 1.32 7.29 -7.80
C SER A 31 0.39 6.41 -6.95
N ILE A 32 0.87 6.03 -5.79
CA ILE A 32 0.19 5.14 -4.83
C ILE A 32 -0.03 5.92 -3.54
N LEU A 33 -1.24 5.80 -2.98
CA LEU A 33 -1.55 6.33 -1.66
C LEU A 33 -1.13 5.29 -0.61
N LEU A 34 -0.22 5.68 0.28
CA LEU A 34 0.18 4.87 1.42
C LEU A 34 -0.54 5.37 2.67
N GLN A 35 -1.35 4.50 3.26
CA GLN A 35 -2.07 4.76 4.51
C GLN A 35 -1.23 4.25 5.68
N PRO A 36 -0.96 5.10 6.69
CA PRO A 36 -0.21 4.67 7.87
C PRO A 36 -1.05 3.68 8.71
N GLN A 37 -0.39 2.71 9.32
CA GLN A 37 -1.05 1.70 10.16
C GLN A 37 -1.36 2.20 11.58
N SER A 38 -0.70 3.27 12.02
CA SER A 38 -0.85 3.84 13.34
C SER A 38 -1.75 5.07 13.32
N LEU A 39 -2.45 5.29 14.43
CA LEU A 39 -3.13 6.56 14.70
C LEU A 39 -2.09 7.66 14.91
N ASP A 40 -2.50 8.90 14.68
CA ASP A 40 -1.69 10.06 15.04
C ASP A 40 -1.55 10.21 16.57
N LYS A 41 -0.78 11.23 16.99
CA LYS A 41 -0.57 11.52 18.42
C LYS A 41 -1.86 11.90 19.17
N GLU A 42 -2.91 12.26 18.46
CA GLU A 42 -4.22 12.62 19.01
C GLU A 42 -5.21 11.44 18.99
N GLY A 43 -4.77 10.25 18.52
CA GLY A 43 -5.62 9.07 18.40
C GLY A 43 -6.58 9.12 17.21
N LYS A 44 -6.36 9.99 16.23
CA LYS A 44 -7.15 10.06 15.00
C LYS A 44 -6.48 9.23 13.90
N ILE A 45 -7.28 8.87 12.90
CA ILE A 45 -6.78 8.22 11.69
C ILE A 45 -5.86 9.23 11.00
N ALA A 46 -4.57 8.91 10.93
CA ALA A 46 -3.60 9.74 10.22
C ALA A 46 -3.90 9.72 8.72
N GLU A 47 -3.72 10.84 8.04
CA GLU A 47 -3.92 10.90 6.59
C GLU A 47 -2.81 10.13 5.87
N GLY A 48 -3.18 9.48 4.77
CA GLY A 48 -2.22 8.86 3.86
C GLY A 48 -1.62 9.88 2.89
N ASP A 49 -0.41 9.59 2.41
CA ASP A 49 0.30 10.42 1.46
C ASP A 49 0.53 9.72 0.13
N TRP A 50 0.70 10.50 -0.94
CA TRP A 50 0.92 9.99 -2.29
C TRP A 50 2.40 9.88 -2.62
N PHE A 51 2.78 8.72 -3.14
CA PHE A 51 4.16 8.37 -3.48
C PHE A 51 4.23 7.82 -4.90
N ASP A 52 5.23 8.24 -5.68
CA ASP A 52 5.45 7.68 -7.01
C ASP A 52 5.86 6.22 -6.95
N VAL A 53 5.40 5.40 -7.90
CA VAL A 53 5.68 3.96 -7.90
C VAL A 53 7.19 3.64 -7.91
N GLN A 54 8.02 4.52 -8.47
CA GLN A 54 9.46 4.30 -8.63
C GLN A 54 10.26 4.41 -7.32
N ARG A 55 9.69 5.06 -6.29
CA ARG A 55 10.32 5.22 -4.97
C ARG A 55 9.84 4.20 -3.94
N LEU A 56 8.87 3.35 -4.30
CA LEU A 56 8.29 2.37 -3.39
C LEU A 56 9.03 1.04 -3.41
N ILE A 57 9.29 0.51 -2.21
CA ILE A 57 9.89 -0.79 -1.96
C ILE A 57 8.86 -1.65 -1.24
N ASP A 58 8.68 -2.88 -1.72
CA ASP A 58 7.80 -3.87 -1.11
C ASP A 58 8.32 -4.31 0.27
N ARG A 59 7.41 -4.43 1.23
CA ARG A 59 7.66 -4.89 2.61
C ARG A 59 6.66 -5.97 3.02
N SER A 60 6.10 -6.72 2.08
CA SER A 60 5.14 -7.83 2.27
C SER A 60 5.62 -8.97 3.20
N ASP A 61 6.85 -8.92 3.72
CA ASP A 61 7.32 -9.76 4.83
C ASP A 61 6.54 -9.48 6.14
N VAL A 62 5.72 -8.44 6.19
CA VAL A 62 4.90 -8.04 7.34
C VAL A 62 3.46 -8.49 7.13
N ASN A 63 2.92 -9.27 8.07
CA ASN A 63 1.53 -9.71 8.07
C ASN A 63 0.58 -8.50 8.25
N VAL A 64 0.11 -7.94 7.15
CA VAL A 64 -0.85 -6.84 7.13
C VAL A 64 -2.27 -7.39 7.15
N GLY A 65 -3.08 -6.96 8.10
CA GLY A 65 -4.45 -7.46 8.35
C GLY A 65 -5.49 -7.09 7.29
N GLY A 66 -5.11 -7.03 6.00
CA GLY A 66 -6.04 -6.98 4.89
C GLY A 66 -6.81 -8.30 4.74
N PRO A 67 -7.84 -8.37 3.88
CA PRO A 67 -8.35 -9.67 3.45
C PRO A 67 -7.17 -10.41 2.85
N GLY A 68 -6.70 -11.44 3.56
CA GLY A 68 -5.55 -12.23 3.12
C GLY A 68 -5.72 -12.71 1.69
N PRO A 69 -4.63 -13.17 1.04
CA PRO A 69 -4.69 -13.62 -0.35
C PRO A 69 -5.91 -14.51 -0.55
N ILE A 70 -6.79 -14.10 -1.47
CA ILE A 70 -8.01 -14.84 -1.77
C ILE A 70 -7.57 -16.27 -2.07
N PRO A 71 -8.00 -17.26 -1.28
CA PRO A 71 -7.57 -18.63 -1.51
C PRO A 71 -7.97 -19.01 -2.94
N PRO A 72 -7.08 -19.71 -3.68
CA PRO A 72 -7.38 -20.11 -5.05
C PRO A 72 -8.71 -20.87 -5.06
N ILE A 73 -9.60 -20.44 -5.95
CA ILE A 73 -10.87 -21.12 -6.24
C ILE A 73 -10.54 -22.58 -6.53
N GLN A 74 -10.91 -23.48 -5.61
CA GLN A 74 -10.71 -24.91 -5.82
C GLN A 74 -11.53 -25.32 -7.05
N PRO A 75 -10.96 -26.09 -8.00
CA PRO A 75 -11.71 -26.50 -9.18
C PRO A 75 -12.92 -27.32 -8.76
N ALA A 76 -14.06 -27.05 -9.39
CA ALA A 76 -15.27 -27.81 -9.19
C ALA A 76 -15.02 -29.28 -9.60
N ASN A 77 -15.28 -30.20 -8.67
CA ASN A 77 -15.24 -31.65 -8.92
C ASN A 77 -16.22 -32.06 -10.02
#